data_AF-A0A925BQK7-F1
#
_entry.id   AF-A0A925BQK7-F1
#
_cell.length_a   1.000
_cell.length_b   1.000
_cell.length_c   1.000
_cell.angle_alpha   90.00
_cell.angle_beta   90.00
_cell.angle_gamma   90.00
#
_symmetry.space_group_name_H-M   'P 1'
#
loop_
_entity.id
_entity.type
_entity.pdbx_description
1 polymer ?
#
loop_
_entity_poly.entity_id
_entity_poly.type
_entity_poly.pdbx_seq_one_letter_code
_entity_poly.pdbx_strand_id
1 'polypeptide(L)' 'MSTLTGTLVDGTIQLDQPVDLPNHSRVIVQVQVHPQDDWRERTRRRLADWRKFCDEHPTGSGGEKFNREALYEDA' A
#
# COMPACT_ATOMS: atom_id res chain seq x y z
N MET A 1 -19.17 -27.93 8.64
CA MET A 1 -17.88 -27.34 9.06
C MET A 1 -18.16 -25.97 9.62
N SER A 2 -17.97 -25.77 10.91
CA SER A 2 -18.07 -24.47 11.56
C SER A 2 -16.81 -23.67 11.24
N THR A 3 -16.96 -22.47 10.69
CA THR A 3 -15.84 -21.54 10.45
C THR A 3 -15.84 -20.53 11.58
N LEU A 4 -14.68 -20.32 12.21
CA LEU A 4 -14.50 -19.38 13.30
C LEU A 4 -13.60 -18.24 12.82
N THR A 5 -13.94 -17.02 13.18
CA THR A 5 -13.14 -15.83 12.88
C THR A 5 -12.37 -15.39 14.12
N GLY A 6 -11.20 -14.82 13.88
CA GLY A 6 -10.33 -14.32 14.93
C GLY A 6 -9.19 -13.51 14.35
N THR A 7 -8.53 -12.77 15.24
CA THR A 7 -7.40 -11.91 14.92
C THR A 7 -6.11 -12.51 15.45
N LEU A 8 -5.04 -12.44 14.66
CA LEU A 8 -3.69 -12.82 15.12
C LEU A 8 -3.07 -11.63 15.86
N VAL A 9 -2.85 -11.78 17.16
CA VAL A 9 -2.24 -10.76 18.04
C VAL A 9 -1.05 -11.39 18.75
N ASP A 10 0.15 -10.85 18.57
CA ASP A 10 1.40 -11.34 19.17
C ASP A 10 1.65 -12.84 18.97
N GLY A 11 1.32 -13.35 17.77
CA GLY A 11 1.47 -14.77 17.43
C GLY A 11 0.40 -15.69 18.04
N THR A 12 -0.58 -15.13 18.74
CA THR A 12 -1.72 -15.86 19.33
C THR A 12 -3.00 -15.54 18.57
N ILE A 13 -3.80 -16.57 18.25
CA ILE A 13 -5.12 -16.36 17.62
C ILE A 13 -6.13 -16.04 18.72
N GLN A 14 -6.66 -14.82 18.70
CA GLN A 14 -7.79 -14.41 19.52
C GLN A 14 -9.07 -14.57 18.72
N LEU A 15 -9.99 -15.43 19.18
CA LEU A 15 -11.27 -15.64 18.51
C LEU A 15 -12.23 -14.50 18.82
N ASP A 16 -13.01 -14.07 17.83
CA ASP A 16 -13.98 -12.98 18.01
C ASP A 16 -15.16 -13.40 18.90
N GLN A 17 -15.39 -14.71 19.01
CA GLN A 17 -16.48 -15.30 19.76
C GLN A 17 -15.96 -16.46 20.62
N PRO A 18 -16.53 -16.67 21.82
CA PRO A 18 -16.24 -17.85 22.62
C PRO A 18 -16.69 -19.11 21.87
N VAL A 19 -15.89 -20.17 21.96
CA VAL A 19 -16.17 -21.42 21.28
C VAL A 19 -16.16 -22.55 22.29
N ASP A 20 -17.22 -23.35 22.27
CA ASP A 20 -17.33 -24.55 23.06
C ASP A 20 -16.65 -25.72 22.33
N LEU A 21 -15.34 -25.82 22.48
CA LEU A 21 -14.54 -26.95 21.99
C LEU A 21 -13.97 -27.72 23.19
N PRO A 22 -13.97 -29.06 23.14
CA PRO A 22 -13.30 -29.87 24.16
C PRO A 22 -11.82 -29.48 24.31
N ASN A 23 -11.31 -29.54 25.54
CA ASN A 23 -9.88 -29.34 25.78
C ASN A 23 -9.04 -30.28 24.92
N HIS A 24 -7.91 -29.78 24.42
CA HIS A 24 -6.98 -30.48 23.52
C HIS A 24 -7.56 -30.86 22.14
N SER A 25 -8.62 -30.18 21.69
CA SER A 25 -9.10 -30.32 20.31
C SER A 25 -8.06 -29.83 19.30
N ARG A 26 -7.78 -30.65 18.28
CA ARG A 26 -6.94 -30.26 17.15
C ARG A 26 -7.77 -29.45 16.16
N VAL A 27 -7.33 -28.24 15.84
CA VAL A 27 -7.97 -27.35 14.87
C VAL A 27 -7.08 -27.12 13.65
N ILE A 28 -7.70 -26.96 12.48
CA ILE A 28 -7.02 -26.54 11.25
C ILE A 28 -7.31 -25.06 11.08
N VAL A 29 -6.26 -24.24 11.04
CA VAL A 29 -6.38 -22.78 10.88
C VAL A 29 -6.11 -22.43 9.42
N GLN A 30 -7.05 -21.72 8.80
CA GLN A 30 -6.84 -21.08 7.51
C GLN A 30 -6.69 -19.57 7.73
N VAL A 31 -5.49 -19.05 7.52
CA VAL A 31 -5.20 -17.61 7.68
C VAL A 31 -5.47 -16.91 6.36
N GLN A 32 -6.40 -15.95 6.36
CA GLN A 32 -6.60 -15.01 5.26
C GLN A 32 -5.99 -13.66 5.67
N VAL A 33 -4.82 -13.35 5.11
CA VAL A 33 -4.18 -12.05 5.33
C VAL A 33 -4.91 -11.04 4.46
N HIS A 34 -5.76 -10.22 5.07
CA HIS A 34 -6.27 -9.02 4.43
C HIS A 34 -5.15 -7.97 4.46
N PRO A 35 -4.63 -7.51 3.31
CA PRO A 35 -3.63 -6.46 3.29
C PRO A 35 -4.25 -5.20 3.88
N GLN A 36 -3.78 -4.81 5.06
CA GLN A 36 -4.21 -3.59 5.73
C GLN A 36 -3.61 -2.41 4.95
N ASP A 37 -4.38 -1.85 4.01
CA ASP A 37 -4.13 -0.58 3.30
C ASP A 37 -2.68 -0.35 2.76
N ASP A 38 -1.99 -1.42 2.45
CA ASP A 38 -0.57 -1.44 2.08
C ASP A 38 -0.29 -0.79 0.71
N TRP A 39 -1.34 -0.64 -0.10
CA TRP A 39 -1.27 0.03 -1.40
C TRP A 39 -0.97 1.52 -1.25
N ARG A 40 -1.65 2.22 -0.33
CA ARG A 40 -1.46 3.68 -0.15
C ARG A 40 -0.03 3.99 0.29
N GLU A 41 0.52 3.17 1.16
CA GLU A 41 1.88 3.34 1.67
C GLU A 41 2.94 3.00 0.61
N ARG A 42 2.74 1.94 -0.19
CA ARG A 42 3.60 1.63 -1.34
C ARG A 42 3.56 2.72 -2.41
N THR A 43 2.38 3.25 -2.75
CA THR A 43 2.24 4.33 -3.73
C THR A 43 2.91 5.61 -3.22
N ARG A 44 2.73 5.95 -1.93
CA ARG A 44 3.37 7.13 -1.33
C ARG A 44 4.89 7.05 -1.35
N ARG A 45 5.47 5.88 -1.04
CA ARG A 45 6.92 5.67 -1.14
C ARG A 45 7.43 5.82 -2.58
N ARG A 46 6.78 5.16 -3.54
CA ARG A 46 7.15 5.28 -4.96
C ARG A 46 7.06 6.70 -5.50
N LEU A 47 6.07 7.49 -5.07
CA LEU A 47 5.95 8.89 -5.47
C LEU A 47 7.07 9.75 -4.88
N ALA A 48 7.46 9.48 -3.62
CA ALA A 48 8.57 10.18 -2.98
C ALA A 48 9.91 9.85 -3.67
N ASP A 49 10.13 8.59 -4.01
CA ASP A 49 11.34 8.14 -4.73
C ASP A 49 11.41 8.75 -6.14
N TRP A 50 10.28 8.80 -6.87
CA TRP A 50 10.22 9.43 -8.18
C TRP A 50 10.48 10.93 -8.13
N ARG A 51 9.92 11.63 -7.14
CA ARG A 51 10.17 13.06 -6.94
C ARG A 51 11.64 13.34 -6.64
N LYS A 52 12.24 12.54 -5.76
CA LYS A 52 13.67 12.62 -5.45
C LYS A 52 14.53 12.36 -6.69
N PHE A 53 14.17 11.37 -7.50
CA PHE A 53 14.85 11.11 -8.77
C PHE A 53 14.78 12.29 -9.74
N CYS A 54 13.64 12.98 -9.84
CA CYS A 54 13.50 14.19 -10.67
C CYS A 54 14.34 15.36 -10.15
N ASP A 55 14.46 15.52 -8.83
CA ASP A 55 15.30 16.56 -8.23
C ASP A 55 16.80 16.27 -8.43
N GLU A 56 17.21 15.01 -8.35
CA GLU A 56 18.61 14.56 -8.51
C GLU A 56 19.05 14.45 -9.99
N HIS A 57 18.11 14.17 -10.88
CA HIS A 57 18.32 14.11 -12.32
C HIS A 57 17.41 15.13 -13.01
N PRO A 58 17.74 16.43 -12.93
CA PRO A 58 17.06 17.43 -13.73
C PRO A 58 17.22 17.03 -15.19
N THR A 59 16.16 16.51 -15.79
CA THR A 59 16.10 16.32 -17.22
C THR A 59 16.17 17.73 -17.79
N GLY A 60 17.36 18.12 -18.24
CA GLY A 60 17.52 19.20 -19.19
C GLY A 60 16.81 18.77 -20.47
N SER A 61 15.47 18.81 -20.46
CA SER A 61 14.73 18.82 -21.69
C SER A 61 15.25 20.05 -22.41
N GLY A 62 16.00 19.87 -23.49
CA GLY A 62 16.35 20.93 -24.43
C GLY A 62 15.12 21.58 -25.10
N GLY A 63 13.94 21.49 -24.47
CA GLY A 63 12.82 22.36 -24.76
C GLY A 63 13.12 23.70 -24.11
N GLU A 64 13.50 24.65 -24.96
CA GLU A 64 13.47 26.06 -24.65
C GLU A 64 12.19 26.40 -23.88
N LYS A 65 12.33 27.09 -22.74
CA LYS A 65 11.16 27.55 -21.98
C LYS A 65 10.42 28.52 -22.87
N PHE A 66 9.31 28.10 -23.48
CA PHE A 66 8.44 29.00 -24.22
C PHE A 66 7.98 30.13 -23.28
N ASN A 67 8.61 31.28 -23.42
CA ASN A 67 8.20 32.55 -22.86
C ASN A 67 7.00 33.03 -23.67
N ARG A 68 6.00 33.57 -22.98
CA ARG A 68 4.71 34.04 -23.54
C ARG A 68 4.87 34.97 -24.77
N GLU A 69 6.00 35.64 -24.87
CA GLU A 69 6.39 36.53 -25.97
C GLU A 69 6.53 35.79 -27.31
N ALA A 70 6.98 34.53 -27.30
CA ALA A 70 7.15 33.71 -28.52
C ALA A 70 5.82 33.23 -29.14
N LEU A 71 4.68 33.40 -28.45
CA LEU A 71 3.38 32.90 -28.90
C LEU A 71 2.59 33.90 -29.76
N TYR A 72 3.03 35.16 -29.84
CA TYR A 72 2.26 36.27 -30.43
C TYR A 72 3.02 37.08 -31.48
N GLU A 73 4.20 36.64 -31.94
CA GLU A 73 5.00 37.41 -32.91
C GLU A 73 4.50 37.30 -34.36
N ASP A 74 3.48 36.47 -34.65
CA ASP A 74 2.85 36.33 -35.97
C ASP A 74 1.33 36.61 -35.94
N ALA A 75 0.90 37.75 -35.38
CA ALA A 75 -0.48 38.25 -35.49
C ALA A 75 -0.55 39.64 -36.13
#